data_AF-A0A357FYK0-F1
#
_entry.id   AF-A0A357FYK0-F1
#
_cell.length_a   1.000
_cell.length_b   1.000
_cell.length_c   1.000
_cell.angle_alpha   90.00
_cell.angle_beta   90.00
_cell.angle_gamma   90.00
#
_symmetry.space_group_name_H-M   'P 1'
#
loop_
_entity.id
_entity.type
_entity.pdbx_description
1 polymer ?
#
loop_
_entity_poly.entity_id
_entity_poly.type
_entity_poly.pdbx_seq_one_letter_code
_entity_poly.pdbx_strand_id
1 'polypeptide(L)'
;AMAAQGRDIKLSDERLKGYRNFATKLWNAARYCEMNACKAPENFDPAGVKETLNKWIVSALCDANEAMEEALTNYKFNDAAAAIYQFVWGTFCDWYL
;
A
#
# COMPACT_ATOMS: atom_id res chain seq x y z
N ALA A 1 12.61 -11.36 -2.50
CA ALA A 1 12.51 -12.29 -1.36
C ALA A 1 12.50 -11.46 -0.10
N MET A 2 11.30 -11.33 0.45
CA MET A 2 11.09 -10.70 1.73
C MET A 2 11.63 -11.69 2.78
N ALA A 3 12.37 -11.17 3.77
CA ALA A 3 12.99 -11.87 4.88
C ALA A 3 11.99 -12.76 5.66
N ALA A 4 11.60 -13.89 5.11
CA ALA A 4 10.95 -14.94 5.88
C ALA A 4 11.85 -15.25 7.09
N GLN A 5 11.27 -15.23 8.30
CA GLN A 5 12.00 -15.52 9.54
C GLN A 5 12.86 -16.78 9.36
N GLY A 6 14.14 -16.67 9.72
CA GLY A 6 15.08 -17.80 9.69
C GLY A 6 15.78 -18.08 8.35
N ARG A 7 15.65 -17.22 7.33
CA ARG A 7 16.47 -17.32 6.09
C ARG A 7 17.50 -16.20 5.97
N ASP A 8 18.69 -16.56 5.50
CA ASP A 8 19.73 -15.58 5.13
C ASP A 8 19.23 -14.64 4.03
N ILE A 9 19.26 -13.34 4.34
CA ILE A 9 18.95 -12.29 3.36
C ILE A 9 20.19 -12.06 2.52
N LYS A 10 20.24 -12.68 1.33
CA LYS A 10 21.24 -12.29 0.33
C LYS A 10 20.96 -10.86 -0.14
N LEU A 11 21.94 -9.98 0.05
CA LEU A 11 21.96 -8.66 -0.56
C LEU A 11 22.02 -8.83 -2.08
N SER A 12 21.12 -8.17 -2.80
CA SER A 12 21.19 -8.11 -4.26
C SER A 12 20.81 -6.73 -4.75
N ASP A 13 21.60 -6.22 -5.70
CA ASP A 13 21.36 -4.91 -6.32
C ASP A 13 19.98 -4.85 -6.98
N GLU A 14 19.51 -5.96 -7.51
CA GLU A 14 18.17 -6.08 -8.09
C GLU A 14 17.06 -5.83 -7.04
N ARG A 15 17.22 -6.34 -5.82
CA ARG A 15 16.26 -6.07 -4.73
C ARG A 15 16.31 -4.61 -4.30
N LEU A 16 17.50 -4.04 -4.18
CA LEU A 16 17.66 -2.62 -3.85
C LEU A 16 17.02 -1.73 -4.91
N LYS A 17 17.19 -2.06 -6.19
CA LYS A 17 16.51 -1.39 -7.31
C LYS A 17 14.99 -1.50 -7.18
N GLY A 18 14.46 -2.68 -6.86
CA GLY A 18 13.03 -2.89 -6.61
C GLY A 18 12.48 -1.98 -5.51
N TYR A 19 13.16 -1.91 -4.37
CA TYR A 19 12.74 -1.05 -3.25
C TYR A 19 12.83 0.44 -3.58
N ARG A 20 13.88 0.87 -4.30
CA ARG A 20 13.99 2.25 -4.79
C ARG A 20 12.82 2.59 -5.72
N ASN A 21 12.50 1.71 -6.67
CA ASN A 21 11.40 1.92 -7.61
C ASN A 21 10.05 2.04 -6.89
N PHE A 22 9.84 1.25 -5.83
CA PHE A 22 8.65 1.37 -5.00
C PHE A 22 8.56 2.72 -4.29
N ALA A 23 9.65 3.18 -3.67
CA ALA A 23 9.69 4.51 -3.05
C ALA A 23 9.40 5.63 -4.08
N THR A 24 9.93 5.50 -5.30
CA THR A 24 9.61 6.42 -6.40
C THR A 24 8.13 6.37 -6.81
N LYS A 25 7.52 5.19 -6.90
CA LYS A 25 6.08 5.04 -7.21
C LYS A 25 5.22 5.69 -6.13
N LEU A 26 5.55 5.48 -4.84
CA LEU A 26 4.85 6.11 -3.72
C LEU A 26 4.98 7.65 -3.75
N TRP A 27 6.19 8.16 -4.00
CA TRP A 27 6.43 9.60 -4.16
C TRP A 27 5.57 10.16 -5.30
N ASN A 28 5.55 9.49 -6.46
CA ASN A 28 4.81 9.96 -7.64
C ASN A 28 3.30 10.01 -7.36
N ALA A 29 2.77 8.99 -6.68
CA ALA A 29 1.36 8.94 -6.31
C ALA A 29 0.98 10.07 -5.35
N ALA A 30 1.77 10.28 -4.29
CA ALA A 30 1.55 11.38 -3.35
C ALA A 30 1.61 12.75 -4.05
N ARG A 31 2.62 12.95 -4.91
CA ARG A 31 2.77 14.20 -5.68
C ARG A 31 1.59 14.45 -6.61
N TYR A 32 1.10 13.42 -7.29
CA TYR A 32 -0.09 13.53 -8.13
C TYR A 32 -1.31 13.96 -7.31
N CYS A 33 -1.55 13.33 -6.15
CA CYS A 33 -2.64 13.72 -5.25
C CYS A 33 -2.54 15.20 -4.81
N GLU A 34 -1.34 15.65 -4.43
CA GLU A 34 -1.11 17.05 -4.06
C GLU A 34 -1.43 18.01 -5.20
N MET A 35 -0.91 17.73 -6.41
CA MET A 35 -1.08 18.58 -7.59
C MET A 35 -2.54 18.69 -8.02
N ASN A 36 -3.33 17.63 -7.83
CA ASN A 36 -4.76 17.60 -8.17
C ASN A 36 -5.65 17.99 -6.98
N ALA A 37 -5.07 18.47 -5.88
CA ALA A 37 -5.79 18.82 -4.66
C ALA A 37 -6.71 17.70 -4.14
N CYS A 38 -6.28 16.45 -4.28
CA CYS A 38 -6.94 15.28 -3.70
C CYS A 38 -6.85 15.35 -2.18
N LYS A 39 -7.81 16.02 -1.56
CA LYS A 39 -7.91 16.21 -0.11
C LYS A 39 -9.21 15.61 0.38
N ALA A 40 -9.11 14.85 1.47
CA ALA A 40 -10.30 14.43 2.19
C ALA A 40 -10.97 15.66 2.83
N PRO A 41 -12.30 15.79 2.78
CA PRO A 41 -13.02 16.80 3.55
C PRO A 41 -12.84 16.57 5.06
N GLU A 42 -12.95 17.62 5.88
CA GLU A 42 -12.68 17.56 7.34
C GLU A 42 -13.49 16.48 8.08
N ASN A 43 -14.71 16.18 7.59
CA ASN A 43 -15.59 15.15 8.15
C ASN A 43 -15.82 14.01 7.16
N PHE A 44 -14.75 13.57 6.48
CA PHE A 44 -14.84 12.44 5.56
C PHE A 44 -15.26 11.16 6.31
N ASP A 45 -16.41 10.62 5.95
CA ASP A 45 -16.88 9.32 6.40
C ASP A 45 -16.69 8.28 5.28
N PRO A 46 -15.75 7.32 5.44
CA PRO A 46 -15.56 6.25 4.47
C PRO A 46 -16.80 5.37 4.29
N ALA A 47 -17.65 5.22 5.31
CA ALA A 47 -18.88 4.42 5.21
C ALA A 47 -19.98 5.16 4.42
N GLY A 48 -19.89 6.49 4.31
CA GLY A 48 -20.84 7.34 3.61
C GLY A 48 -20.63 7.44 2.10
N VAL A 49 -19.59 6.82 1.54
CA VAL A 49 -19.31 6.88 0.09
C VAL A 49 -20.38 6.15 -0.72
N LYS A 50 -20.88 6.80 -1.78
CA LYS A 50 -22.02 6.29 -2.57
C LYS A 50 -21.58 5.52 -3.81
N GLU A 51 -20.59 6.04 -4.52
CA GLU A 51 -20.09 5.47 -5.77
C GLU A 51 -19.50 4.09 -5.57
N THR A 52 -19.81 3.16 -6.48
CA THR A 52 -19.33 1.78 -6.41
C THR A 52 -17.81 1.69 -6.38
N LEU A 53 -17.13 2.51 -7.19
CA LEU A 53 -15.67 2.58 -7.22
C LEU A 53 -15.10 3.02 -5.86
N ASN A 54 -15.72 4.01 -5.23
CA ASN A 54 -15.28 4.53 -3.94
C ASN A 54 -15.51 3.52 -2.82
N LYS A 55 -16.63 2.79 -2.86
CA LYS A 55 -16.87 1.66 -1.93
C LYS A 55 -15.82 0.58 -2.09
N TRP A 56 -15.49 0.23 -3.33
CA TRP A 56 -14.49 -0.78 -3.63
C TRP A 56 -13.11 -0.41 -3.10
N ILE A 57 -12.62 0.81 -3.37
CA ILE A 57 -11.29 1.20 -2.89
C ILE A 57 -11.22 1.29 -1.37
N VAL A 58 -12.30 1.72 -0.71
CA VAL A 58 -12.38 1.75 0.75
C VAL A 58 -12.32 0.33 1.31
N SER A 59 -13.08 -0.61 0.73
CA SER A 59 -13.02 -2.03 1.11
C SER A 59 -11.61 -2.60 0.91
N ALA A 60 -10.98 -2.33 -0.24
CA ALA A 60 -9.64 -2.83 -0.53
C ALA A 60 -8.58 -2.25 0.42
N LEU A 61 -8.75 -1.01 0.88
CA LEU A 61 -7.91 -0.42 1.92
C LEU A 61 -8.14 -1.11 3.28
N CYS A 62 -9.38 -1.40 3.65
CA CYS A 62 -9.69 -2.15 4.87
C CYS A 62 -9.03 -3.54 4.85
N ASP A 63 -9.19 -4.29 3.76
CA ASP A 63 -8.57 -5.62 3.59
C ASP A 63 -7.04 -5.54 3.72
N ALA A 64 -6.41 -4.53 3.11
CA ALA A 64 -4.97 -4.31 3.21
C ALA A 64 -4.52 -3.94 4.64
N ASN A 65 -5.33 -3.14 5.34
CA ASN A 65 -5.05 -2.76 6.73
C ASN A 65 -5.15 -3.96 7.67
N GLU A 66 -6.20 -4.78 7.53
CA GLU A 66 -6.37 -6.01 8.33
C GLU A 66 -5.20 -6.98 8.10
N ALA A 67 -4.82 -7.22 6.84
CA ALA A 67 -3.68 -8.08 6.51
C ALA A 67 -2.35 -7.55 7.09
N MET A 68 -2.15 -6.24 7.03
CA MET A 68 -0.98 -5.59 7.63
C MET A 68 -0.98 -5.73 9.16
N GLU A 69 -2.11 -5.48 9.81
CA GLU A 69 -2.26 -5.54 11.27
C GLU A 69 -2.08 -6.97 11.80
N GLU A 70 -2.64 -7.97 11.12
CA GLU A 70 -2.44 -9.38 11.45
C GLU A 70 -0.96 -9.76 11.33
N ALA A 71 -0.30 -9.35 10.25
CA ALA A 71 1.12 -9.64 10.04
C ALA A 71 2.01 -8.96 11.10
N LEU A 72 1.72 -7.70 11.46
CA LEU A 72 2.47 -6.96 12.47
C LEU A 72 2.27 -7.56 13.87
N THR A 73 1.04 -7.92 14.23
CA THR A 73 0.71 -8.61 15.49
C THR A 73 1.49 -9.91 15.64
N ASN A 74 1.71 -10.62 14.54
CA ASN A 74 2.47 -11.87 14.49
C ASN A 74 3.98 -11.67 14.23
N TYR A 75 4.49 -10.43 14.27
CA TYR A 75 5.89 -10.07 13.98
C TYR A 75 6.39 -10.52 12.58
N LYS A 76 5.47 -10.70 11.63
CA LYS A 76 5.75 -11.04 10.24
C LYS A 76 5.87 -9.77 9.39
N PHE A 77 6.89 -8.96 9.65
CA PHE A 77 7.13 -7.68 8.95
C PHE A 77 7.18 -7.80 7.43
N ASN A 78 7.59 -8.97 6.95
CA ASN A 78 7.68 -9.28 5.54
C ASN A 78 6.33 -9.41 4.86
N ASP A 79 5.37 -9.99 5.55
CA ASP A 79 4.00 -10.11 5.05
C ASP A 79 3.29 -8.75 5.16
N ALA A 80 3.56 -7.97 6.22
CA ALA A 80 3.07 -6.60 6.35
C ALA A 80 3.57 -5.72 5.18
N ALA A 81 4.87 -5.78 4.88
CA ALA A 81 5.44 -5.03 3.75
C ALA A 81 4.87 -5.50 2.40
N ALA A 82 4.60 -6.80 2.25
CA ALA A 82 3.97 -7.34 1.05
C ALA A 82 2.55 -6.81 0.86
N ALA A 83 1.73 -6.80 1.92
CA ALA A 83 0.36 -6.30 1.90
C ALA A 83 0.32 -4.82 1.47
N ILE A 84 1.16 -3.98 2.09
CA ILE A 84 1.28 -2.56 1.74
C ILE A 84 1.72 -2.40 0.28
N TYR A 85 2.74 -3.16 -0.16
CA TYR A 85 3.24 -3.08 -1.53
C TYR A 85 2.15 -3.42 -2.56
N GLN A 86 1.41 -4.51 -2.33
CA GLN A 86 0.33 -4.95 -3.22
C GLN A 86 -0.82 -3.95 -3.27
N PHE A 87 -1.22 -3.39 -2.13
CA PHE A 87 -2.26 -2.37 -2.11
C PHE A 87 -1.80 -1.10 -2.84
N VAL A 88 -0.64 -0.54 -2.48
CA VAL A 88 -0.17 0.73 -3.06
C VAL A 88 0.06 0.59 -4.56
N TRP A 89 0.78 -0.44 -4.99
CA TRP A 89 1.13 -0.60 -6.41
C TRP A 89 -0.03 -1.19 -7.20
N GLY A 90 -0.45 -2.41 -6.85
CA GLY A 90 -1.35 -3.22 -7.67
C GLY A 90 -2.84 -2.88 -7.52
N THR A 91 -3.21 -2.06 -6.54
CA THR A 91 -4.61 -1.63 -6.34
C THR A 91 -4.74 -0.12 -6.50
N PHE A 92 -4.13 0.66 -5.62
CA PHE A 92 -4.29 2.10 -5.60
C PHE A 92 -3.72 2.76 -6.85
N CYS A 93 -2.44 2.54 -7.16
CA CYS A 93 -1.81 3.23 -8.29
C CYS A 93 -2.16 2.68 -9.67
N ASP A 94 -2.49 1.39 -9.78
CA ASP A 94 -2.74 0.77 -11.08
C ASP A 94 -4.22 0.83 -11.49
N TRP A 95 -5.16 0.95 -10.53
CA TRP A 95 -6.60 0.96 -10.81
C TRP A 95 -7.35 2.19 -10.34
N TYR A 96 -6.95 2.83 -9.24
CA TYR A 96 -7.75 3.88 -8.61
C TYR A 96 -7.26 5.30 -8.92
N LEU A 97 -5.94 5.52 -8.85
CA LEU A 97 -5.29 6.80 -9.11
C LEU A 97 -5.21 7.11 -10.60
#